data_AF-A0A811QXL1-F1
#
_entry.id   AF-A0A811QXL1-F1
#
_cell.length_a   1.000
_cell.length_b   1.000
_cell.length_c   1.000
_cell.angle_alpha   90.00
_cell.angle_beta   90.00
_cell.angle_gamma   90.00
#
_symmetry.space_group_name_H-M   'P 1'
#
loop_
_entity.id
_entity.type
_entity.pdbx_description
1 polymer ?
#
loop_
_entity_poly.entity_id
_entity_poly.type
_entity_poly.pdbx_seq_one_letter_code
_entity_poly.pdbx_strand_id
1 'polypeptide(L)' 'MPGPRRSFFTCTAVGGAVYVAGGHNDKKNVLQLALAYDPDADAWAQLSDMAEERDKPRGLCVAAGGGGRFLVVGGYPT' A
#
# COMPACT_ATOMS: atom_id res chain seq x y z
N MET A 1 -6.50 7.73 6.80
CA MET A 1 -6.09 6.35 6.52
C MET A 1 -6.46 5.46 7.70
N PRO A 2 -7.31 4.43 7.50
CA PRO A 2 -7.66 3.43 8.51
C PRO A 2 -6.47 2.54 8.93
N GLY A 3 -6.63 1.85 10.06
CA GLY A 3 -5.65 0.90 10.58
C GLY A 3 -4.62 1.54 11.52
N PRO A 4 -3.62 0.76 11.97
CA PRO A 4 -2.61 1.25 12.90
C PRO A 4 -1.75 2.34 12.27
N ARG A 5 -1.25 3.25 13.12
CA ARG A 5 -0.12 4.13 12.76
C ARG A 5 1.01 3.29 12.19
N ARG A 6 1.65 3.78 11.14
CA ARG A 6 2.72 3.05 10.46
C ARG A 6 3.79 3.98 9.91
N SER A 7 5.00 3.43 9.80
CA SER A 7 6.15 4.05 9.14
C SER A 7 6.69 3.13 8.05
N PHE A 8 7.52 3.67 7.15
CA PHE A 8 8.23 2.88 6.13
C PHE A 8 7.35 2.06 5.19
N PHE A 9 6.09 2.47 5.01
CA PHE A 9 5.22 1.95 3.97
C PHE A 9 5.59 2.56 2.60
N THR A 10 5.03 2.00 1.54
CA THR A 10 5.09 2.63 0.22
C THR A 10 3.74 3.22 -0.17
N CYS A 11 3.76 4.26 -1.01
CA CYS A 11 2.57 4.84 -1.59
C CYS A 11 2.77 5.19 -3.06
N THR A 12 1.71 5.11 -3.87
CA THR A 12 1.75 5.42 -5.30
C THR A 12 0.36 5.83 -5.80
N ALA A 13 0.28 6.86 -6.65
CA ALA A 13 -0.96 7.22 -7.35
C ALA A 13 -1.12 6.38 -8.62
N VAL A 14 -2.27 5.72 -8.79
CA VAL A 14 -2.59 4.87 -9.94
C VAL A 14 -4.06 5.04 -10.30
N GLY A 15 -4.36 5.41 -11.56
CA GLY A 15 -5.73 5.43 -12.06
C GLY A 15 -6.71 6.30 -11.26
N GLY A 16 -6.26 7.43 -10.72
CA GLY A 16 -7.09 8.37 -9.93
C GLY A 16 -7.13 8.10 -8.42
N ALA A 17 -6.66 6.94 -7.95
CA ALA A 17 -6.58 6.61 -6.53
C ALA A 17 -5.14 6.62 -6.01
N VAL A 18 -4.97 6.84 -4.70
CA VAL A 18 -3.69 6.71 -4.00
C VAL A 18 -3.66 5.38 -3.26
N TYR A 19 -2.65 4.56 -3.55
CA TYR A 19 -2.47 3.28 -2.91
C TYR A 19 -1.38 3.37 -1.85
N VAL A 20 -1.56 2.65 -0.73
CA VAL A 20 -0.61 2.53 0.36
C VAL A 20 -0.47 1.06 0.72
N ALA A 21 0.75 0.57 0.92
CA ALA A 21 0.98 -0.81 1.32
C ALA A 21 2.23 -1.00 2.18
N GLY A 22 2.17 -1.99 3.08
CA GLY A 22 3.29 -2.41 3.92
C GLY A 22 3.65 -1.42 5.01
N GLY A 23 4.93 -1.40 5.37
CA GLY A 23 5.48 -0.69 6.53
C GLY A 23 5.29 -1.48 7.82
N HIS A 24 5.62 -0.83 8.94
CA HIS A 24 5.46 -1.41 10.27
C HIS A 24 4.73 -0.45 11.21
N ASN A 25 4.05 -1.00 12.21
CA ASN A 25 3.38 -0.22 13.25
C ASN A 25 4.34 0.23 14.36
N ASP A 26 3.82 0.97 15.35
CA ASP A 26 4.62 1.47 16.49
C ASP A 26 5.30 0.37 17.31
N LYS A 27 4.78 -0.87 17.25
CA LYS A 27 5.37 -2.05 17.90
C LYS A 27 6.38 -2.80 17.01
N LYS A 28 6.71 -2.25 15.84
CA LYS A 28 7.57 -2.87 14.82
C LYS A 28 7.02 -4.13 14.17
N ASN A 29 5.73 -4.43 14.33
CA ASN A 29 5.10 -5.49 13.57
C ASN A 29 4.96 -5.03 12.12
N VAL A 30 5.48 -5.83 11.20
CA VAL A 30 5.36 -5.57 9.76
C VAL A 30 3.95 -5.91 9.29
N LEU A 31 3.50 -5.19 8.27
CA LEU A 31 2.10 -5.21 7.86
C LEU A 31 1.96 -5.78 6.47
N GLN A 32 0.98 -6.65 6.29
CA GLN A 32 0.48 -7.11 4.99
C GLN A 32 -0.55 -6.13 4.40
N LEU A 33 -1.05 -5.20 5.23
CA LEU A 33 -2.16 -4.32 4.87
C LEU A 33 -1.86 -3.45 3.65
N ALA A 34 -2.80 -3.44 2.71
CA ALA A 34 -2.87 -2.52 1.58
C ALA A 34 -4.19 -1.74 1.60
N LEU A 35 -4.14 -0.46 1.26
CA LEU A 35 -5.27 0.46 1.26
C LEU A 35 -5.28 1.28 -0.03
N ALA A 36 -6.47 1.63 -0.49
CA ALA A 36 -6.68 2.63 -1.54
C ALA A 36 -7.43 3.82 -0.95
N TYR A 37 -7.04 5.03 -1.37
CA TYR A 37 -7.74 6.27 -1.11
C TYR A 37 -8.30 6.79 -2.42
N ASP A 38 -9.61 6.97 -2.44
CA ASP A 38 -10.35 7.65 -3.51
C ASP A 38 -10.51 9.12 -3.12
N PRO A 39 -9.85 10.06 -3.82
CA PRO A 39 -9.94 11.48 -3.50
C PRO A 39 -11.28 12.12 -3.89
N ASP A 40 -12.02 11.55 -4.86
CA ASP A 40 -13.31 12.08 -5.29
C ASP A 40 -14.41 11.73 -4.26
N ALA A 41 -14.31 10.54 -3.68
CA ALA A 41 -15.20 10.09 -2.60
C ALA A 41 -14.72 10.51 -1.19
N ASP A 42 -13.51 11.07 -1.08
CA ASP A 42 -12.78 11.31 0.18
C ASP A 42 -12.82 10.08 1.12
N ALA A 43 -12.59 8.91 0.56
CA ALA A 43 -12.82 7.65 1.25
C ALA A 43 -11.64 6.69 1.12
N TRP A 44 -11.38 5.94 2.20
CA TRP A 44 -10.41 4.86 2.20
C TRP A 44 -11.11 3.52 2.09
N ALA A 45 -10.57 2.64 1.26
CA ALA A 45 -10.97 1.25 1.14
C ALA A 45 -9.78 0.34 1.47
N GLN A 46 -10.03 -0.73 2.24
CA GLN A 46 -9.05 -1.79 2.43
C GLN A 46 -9.05 -2.71 1.20
N LEU A 47 -7.85 -3.01 0.72
CA LEU A 47 -7.63 -3.99 -0.34
C LEU A 47 -7.36 -5.36 0.26
N SER A 48 -7.28 -6.38 -0.58
CA SER A 48 -6.76 -7.67 -0.16
C SER A 48 -5.36 -7.50 0.40
N ASP A 49 -5.08 -8.17 1.51
CA ASP A 49 -3.76 -8.17 2.12
C ASP A 49 -2.71 -8.72 1.13
N MET A 50 -1.50 -8.19 1.22
CA MET A 50 -0.37 -8.77 0.50
C MET A 50 -0.11 -10.19 0.99
N ALA A 51 0.39 -11.04 0.10
CA ALA A 51 0.75 -12.42 0.45
C ALA A 51 1.82 -12.51 1.56
N GLU A 52 2.67 -11.48 1.67
CA GLU A 52 3.77 -11.39 2.63
C GLU A 52 3.80 -9.99 3.22
N GLU A 53 4.24 -9.90 4.48
CA GLU A 53 4.44 -8.63 5.15
C GLU A 53 5.71 -7.95 4.63
N ARG A 54 5.69 -6.63 4.46
CA ARG A 54 6.82 -5.90 3.86
C ARG A 54 7.11 -4.60 4.60
N ASP A 55 8.27 -4.52 5.25
CA ASP A 55 8.84 -3.27 5.77
C ASP A 55 9.77 -2.62 4.73
N LYS A 56 9.71 -1.29 4.61
CA LYS A 56 10.45 -0.51 3.59
C LYS A 56 10.27 -1.01 2.14
N PRO A 57 9.06 -1.40 1.68
CA PRO A 57 8.88 -1.79 0.29
C PRO A 57 8.96 -0.59 -0.66
N ARG A 58 9.02 -0.88 -1.96
CA ARG A 58 8.90 0.10 -3.04
C ARG A 58 7.60 -0.12 -3.81
N GLY A 59 6.92 0.97 -4.11
CA GLY A 59 5.70 1.02 -4.92
C GLY A 59 6.03 1.41 -6.35
N LEU A 60 5.44 0.72 -7.32
CA LEU A 60 5.52 1.07 -8.74
C LEU A 60 4.13 1.20 -9.33
N CYS A 61 3.96 2.22 -10.16
CA CYS A 61 2.84 2.31 -11.09
C CYS A 61 3.30 1.71 -12.42
N VAL A 62 2.62 0.66 -12.87
CA VAL A 62 2.90 0.02 -14.16
C VAL A 62 1.68 0.11 -15.05
N ALA A 63 1.86 0.56 -16.29
CA ALA A 63 0.81 0.55 -17.28
C ALA A 63 0.34 -0.89 -17.54
N ALA A 64 -0.97 -1.12 -17.52
CA ALA A 64 -1.57 -2.41 -17.84
C ALA A 64 -2.83 -2.14 -18.67
N GLY A 65 -2.89 -2.64 -19.90
CA GLY A 65 -3.89 -2.27 -20.91
C GLY A 65 -5.28 -1.96 -20.33
N GLY A 66 -5.75 -0.71 -20.53
CA GLY A 66 -7.01 -0.20 -19.99
C GLY A 66 -6.91 0.52 -18.63
N GLY A 67 -5.77 0.45 -17.93
CA GLY A 67 -5.55 1.11 -16.64
C GLY A 67 -4.10 1.10 -16.15
N GLY A 68 -3.92 1.34 -14.85
CA GLY A 68 -2.63 1.21 -14.16
C GLY A 68 -2.69 0.14 -13.08
N ARG A 69 -1.55 -0.51 -12.80
CA ARG A 69 -1.38 -1.42 -11.67
C ARG A 69 -0.45 -0.83 -10.64
N PHE A 70 -0.78 -1.04 -9.38
CA PHE A 70 0.10 -0.79 -8.25
C PHE A 70 0.84 -2.08 -7.89
N LEU A 71 2.17 -2.07 -8.00
CA LEU A 71 3.03 -3.18 -7.59
C LEU A 71 3.83 -2.80 -6.34
N VAL A 72 3.92 -3.72 -5.40
CA VAL A 72 4.72 -3.59 -4.18
C VAL A 72 5.87 -4.58 -4.25
N VAL A 73 7.10 -4.09 -4.29
CA VAL A 73 8.31 -4.92 -4.46
C VAL A 73 9.35 -4.66 -3.37
N GLY A 74 10.17 -5.67 -3.11
CA GLY A 74 11.21 -5.62 -2.09
C GLY A 74 10.64 -5.52 -0.67
N GLY A 75 11.42 -4.92 0.23
CA GLY A 75 11.15 -4.94 1.66
C GLY A 75 11.50 -6.29 2.32
N TYR A 76 11.30 -6.38 3.63
CA TYR A 76 11.58 -7.58 4.43
C TYR A 76 10.48 -7.82 5.47
N PRO A 77 10.30 -9.07 5.95
CA PRO A 77 9.18 -9.44 6.83
C PRO A 77 9.41 -9.15 8.33
N THR A 78 10.67 -9.18 8.80
CA THR A 78 11.12 -9.15 10.23
C THR A 78 10.34 -10.00 11.22
#